data_AF-A0A3D8HBY6-F1
#
_entry.id   AF-A0A3D8HBY6-F1
#
_cell.length_a   1.000
_cell.length_b   1.000
_cell.length_c   1.000
_cell.angle_alpha   90.00
_cell.angle_beta   90.00
_cell.angle_gamma   90.00
#
_symmetry.space_group_name_H-M   'P 1'
#
loop_
_entity.id
_entity.type
_entity.pdbx_description
1 polymer ?
#
loop_
_entity_poly.entity_id
_entity_poly.type
_entity_poly.pdbx_seq_one_letter_code
_entity_poly.pdbx_strand_id
1 'polypeptide(L)'
;MRNLLFKVCTVVLGSVLLLSSCDKDHWDEQQGDCFYGYKVENRNVFDLRSITHCPYNQDTAFLTGIKNEKHWIGMFDQQTKKQLQEWNGSETIDREIKIDRGYGEIETMRLSAFHFESDIHKTSWGFVMIPYYTERGSNWGIGMLEAGGYARDILLLNGDKLIVYPLNNPGIVQPHWFQESIVVSSYEYGGEGIDYTVLSPDGKKVVDMKDRPQNWLVEEKNIFPVSYTDGIGLRDWRRDAERCDIRIYRNNYAISETVWETPIPSLLNIKGDARFNITVLEQGNPIWKYRIDVTNRDGSKQQVLFTVNVETGALTEI
;
A
#
# COMPACT_ATOMS: atom_id res chain seq x y z
N MET A 1 52.09 -78.43 21.05
CA MET A 1 52.34 -77.42 19.99
C MET A 1 50.99 -77.03 19.39
N ARG A 2 50.66 -75.72 19.44
CA ARG A 2 49.87 -74.91 18.48
C ARG A 2 49.08 -75.65 17.39
N ASN A 3 47.80 -75.40 17.08
CA ASN A 3 47.07 -74.13 16.92
C ASN A 3 45.54 -74.41 16.99
N LEU A 4 44.78 -73.61 17.74
CA LEU A 4 43.82 -72.58 17.28
C LEU A 4 42.74 -73.08 16.29
N LEU A 5 41.50 -73.15 16.78
CA LEU A 5 40.29 -73.01 15.96
C LEU A 5 39.16 -72.38 16.79
N PHE A 6 38.64 -71.29 16.22
CA PHE A 6 37.56 -70.41 16.65
C PHE A 6 36.29 -71.13 17.12
N LYS A 7 35.64 -70.60 18.16
CA LYS A 7 34.18 -70.65 18.29
C LYS A 7 33.63 -69.29 18.71
N VAL A 8 32.66 -68.86 17.91
CA VAL A 8 31.94 -67.59 17.88
C VAL A 8 31.04 -67.46 19.11
N CYS A 9 31.17 -66.36 19.86
CA CYS A 9 30.15 -65.91 20.80
C CYS A 9 29.26 -64.88 20.10
N THR A 10 28.03 -65.27 19.78
CA THR A 10 27.00 -64.37 19.28
C THR A 10 26.50 -63.51 20.45
N VAL A 11 26.86 -62.22 20.45
CA VAL A 11 26.26 -61.22 21.34
C VAL A 11 25.00 -60.69 20.67
N VAL A 12 23.84 -61.00 21.25
CA VAL A 12 22.58 -60.35 20.90
C VAL A 12 22.58 -58.99 21.59
N LEU A 13 22.90 -57.94 20.85
CA LEU A 13 22.63 -56.56 21.28
C LEU A 13 21.14 -56.29 21.04
N GLY A 14 20.38 -56.22 22.14
CA GLY A 14 19.01 -55.75 22.13
C GLY A 14 18.96 -54.29 21.69
N SER A 15 18.42 -54.06 20.50
CA SER A 15 18.00 -52.74 20.04
C SER A 15 16.80 -52.29 20.88
N VAL A 16 17.07 -51.44 21.87
CA VAL A 16 16.05 -50.60 22.49
C VAL A 16 15.49 -49.71 21.38
N LEU A 17 14.24 -49.99 20.99
CA LEU A 17 13.42 -49.11 20.17
C LEU A 17 13.19 -47.82 20.96
N LEU A 18 14.08 -46.84 20.77
CA LEU A 18 13.74 -45.44 20.99
C LEU A 18 12.73 -45.09 19.90
N LEU A 19 11.46 -45.24 20.22
CA LEU A 19 10.39 -44.52 19.54
C LEU A 19 10.70 -43.03 19.70
N SER A 20 11.31 -42.45 18.66
CA SER A 20 11.45 -41.01 18.52
C SER A 20 10.04 -40.42 18.54
N SER A 21 9.67 -39.86 19.68
CA SER A 21 8.54 -38.94 19.80
C SER A 21 8.73 -37.84 18.78
N CYS A 22 7.97 -37.87 17.68
CA CYS A 22 8.05 -36.89 16.62
C CYS A 22 7.71 -35.48 17.16
N ASP A 23 8.67 -34.58 17.00
CA ASP A 23 8.53 -33.21 16.48
C ASP A 23 7.53 -32.24 17.15
N LYS A 24 7.24 -32.41 18.44
CA LYS A 24 6.63 -31.31 19.23
C LYS A 24 7.66 -30.54 20.05
N ASP A 25 8.70 -31.21 20.53
CA ASP A 25 9.55 -30.66 21.59
C ASP A 25 10.69 -29.76 21.08
N HIS A 26 10.89 -29.65 19.75
CA HIS A 26 11.93 -28.79 19.16
C HIS A 26 11.48 -27.36 18.85
N TRP A 27 10.18 -27.08 18.86
CA TRP A 27 9.63 -25.75 18.54
C TRP A 27 9.46 -24.84 19.77
N ASP A 28 9.31 -25.42 20.96
CA ASP A 28 9.05 -24.64 22.18
C ASP A 28 10.31 -23.98 22.77
N GLU A 29 11.51 -24.52 22.48
CA GLU A 29 12.80 -23.99 22.97
C GLU A 29 13.41 -22.88 22.09
N GLN A 30 12.84 -22.59 20.91
CA GLN A 30 13.29 -21.55 19.97
C GLN A 30 12.40 -20.30 19.92
N GLN A 31 11.59 -20.02 20.95
CA GLN A 31 10.93 -18.71 21.10
C GLN A 31 11.96 -17.61 21.45
N GLY A 32 12.82 -17.26 20.48
CA GLY A 32 13.30 -15.89 20.41
C GLY A 32 12.10 -14.93 20.37
N ASP A 33 12.28 -13.68 20.78
CA ASP A 33 11.17 -12.72 20.83
C ASP A 33 10.54 -12.53 19.43
N CYS A 34 9.42 -13.21 19.16
CA CYS A 34 8.71 -13.18 17.87
C CYS A 34 8.22 -11.78 17.51
N PHE A 35 8.23 -10.87 18.49
CA PHE A 35 7.90 -9.47 18.34
C PHE A 35 9.13 -8.59 18.09
N TYR A 36 10.28 -9.14 17.72
CA TYR A 36 11.45 -8.36 17.27
C TYR A 36 11.93 -7.30 18.28
N GLY A 37 11.78 -7.54 19.59
CA GLY A 37 12.10 -6.59 20.65
C GLY A 37 10.99 -5.59 20.98
N TYR A 38 9.89 -5.57 20.22
CA TYR A 38 8.76 -4.67 20.44
C TYR A 38 7.93 -5.08 21.66
N LYS A 39 7.62 -4.08 22.50
CA LYS A 39 6.93 -4.23 23.78
C LYS A 39 5.42 -4.31 23.58
N VAL A 40 4.96 -5.42 23.01
CA VAL A 40 3.53 -5.71 22.85
C VAL A 40 2.87 -5.89 24.23
N GLU A 41 1.85 -5.09 24.52
CA GLU A 41 1.21 -5.01 25.84
C GLU A 41 0.39 -6.28 26.19
N ASN A 42 -0.34 -6.84 25.22
CA ASN A 42 -1.14 -8.05 25.41
C ASN A 42 -0.79 -9.11 24.37
N ARG A 43 0.02 -10.10 24.78
CA ARG A 43 0.56 -11.18 23.95
C ARG A 43 -0.31 -12.45 23.89
N ASN A 44 -1.53 -12.43 24.44
CA ASN A 44 -2.39 -13.61 24.48
C ASN A 44 -3.07 -13.87 23.13
N VAL A 45 -3.27 -15.15 22.79
CA VAL A 45 -4.08 -15.61 21.65
C VAL A 45 -3.54 -15.17 20.27
N PHE A 46 -2.23 -14.97 20.17
CA PHE A 46 -1.58 -14.78 18.88
C PHE A 46 -1.24 -16.12 18.22
N ASP A 47 -1.45 -16.18 16.91
CA ASP A 47 -0.70 -17.09 16.06
C ASP A 47 0.72 -16.51 15.93
N LEU A 48 1.67 -16.99 16.75
CA LEU A 48 3.02 -16.42 16.80
C LEU A 48 3.77 -16.52 15.46
N ARG A 49 3.40 -17.47 14.59
CA ARG A 49 3.99 -17.61 13.25
C ARG A 49 3.48 -16.57 12.28
N SER A 50 2.38 -15.89 12.59
CA SER A 50 1.80 -14.84 11.76
C SER A 50 2.47 -13.47 11.95
N ILE A 51 3.26 -13.29 13.02
CA ILE A 51 3.86 -12.00 13.35
C ILE A 51 4.84 -11.58 12.25
N THR A 52 4.68 -10.37 11.74
CA THR A 52 5.58 -9.80 10.73
C THR A 52 5.98 -8.38 11.08
N HIS A 53 7.28 -8.09 10.99
CA HIS A 53 7.78 -6.73 11.11
C HIS A 53 7.66 -5.99 9.77
N CYS A 54 6.99 -4.83 9.82
CA CYS A 54 6.76 -3.96 8.68
C CYS A 54 7.37 -2.58 8.99
N PRO A 55 8.63 -2.32 8.57
CA PRO A 55 9.25 -1.01 8.72
C PRO A 55 8.42 0.07 7.99
N TYR A 56 8.26 1.25 8.60
CA TYR A 56 7.56 2.37 7.95
C TYR A 56 8.49 3.57 7.74
N ASN A 57 9.09 4.10 8.81
CA ASN A 57 10.05 5.19 8.73
C ASN A 57 11.09 5.09 9.85
N GLN A 58 11.92 6.12 10.02
CA GLN A 58 13.00 6.13 11.03
C GLN A 58 12.50 6.10 12.48
N ASP A 59 11.26 6.53 12.72
CA ASP A 59 10.69 6.71 14.05
C ASP A 59 9.59 5.68 14.36
N THR A 60 8.99 5.07 13.33
CA THR A 60 7.82 4.20 13.46
C THR A 60 8.01 2.89 12.71
N ALA A 61 7.63 1.80 13.36
CA ALA A 61 7.43 0.50 12.74
C ALA A 61 6.05 -0.06 13.06
N PHE A 62 5.56 -0.90 12.15
CA PHE A 62 4.38 -1.70 12.38
C PHE A 62 4.76 -3.16 12.62
N LEU A 63 3.97 -3.83 13.45
CA LEU A 63 3.86 -5.27 13.44
C LEU A 63 2.48 -5.66 12.95
N THR A 64 2.40 -6.67 12.11
CA THR A 64 1.16 -7.35 11.76
C THR A 64 1.11 -8.70 12.46
N GLY A 65 -0.08 -9.24 12.61
CA GLY A 65 -0.29 -10.55 13.18
C GLY A 65 -1.74 -10.97 13.10
N ILE A 66 -1.98 -12.24 13.40
CA ILE A 66 -3.31 -12.82 13.52
C ILE A 66 -3.53 -13.13 14.99
N LYS A 67 -4.52 -12.45 15.59
CA LYS A 67 -4.86 -12.53 17.00
C LYS A 67 -6.31 -12.97 17.13
N ASN A 68 -6.55 -14.10 17.78
CA ASN A 68 -7.89 -14.69 17.91
C ASN A 68 -8.60 -14.85 16.55
N GLU A 69 -7.86 -15.32 15.54
CA GLU A 69 -8.30 -15.47 14.14
C GLU A 69 -8.70 -14.17 13.43
N LYS A 70 -8.28 -12.99 13.92
CA LYS A 70 -8.58 -11.68 13.30
C LYS A 70 -7.29 -10.92 12.97
N HIS A 71 -7.38 -9.94 12.07
CA HIS A 71 -6.24 -9.04 11.81
C HIS A 71 -5.85 -8.32 13.09
N TRP A 72 -4.55 -8.23 13.34
CA TRP A 72 -3.98 -7.38 14.37
C TRP A 72 -2.84 -6.58 13.76
N ILE A 73 -2.82 -5.28 14.08
CA ILE A 73 -1.77 -4.37 13.68
C ILE A 73 -1.36 -3.57 14.91
N GLY A 74 -0.08 -3.56 15.23
CA GLY A 74 0.50 -2.71 16.27
C GLY A 74 1.43 -1.68 15.65
N MET A 75 1.37 -0.44 16.12
CA MET A 75 2.31 0.62 15.79
C MET A 75 3.25 0.86 16.97
N PHE A 76 4.54 0.98 16.69
CA PHE A 76 5.59 1.07 17.69
C PHE A 76 6.56 2.18 17.37
N ASP A 77 7.13 2.74 18.43
CA ASP A 77 8.30 3.60 18.33
C ASP A 77 9.52 2.75 17.95
N GLN A 78 10.20 3.15 16.87
CA GLN A 78 11.28 2.37 16.26
C GLN A 78 12.51 2.27 17.18
N GLN A 79 12.76 3.27 18.03
CA GLN A 79 13.98 3.36 18.84
C GLN A 79 13.80 2.72 20.22
N THR A 80 12.73 3.11 20.91
CA THR A 80 12.40 2.67 22.28
C THR A 80 11.63 1.36 22.32
N LYS A 81 11.14 0.91 21.16
CA LYS A 81 10.35 -0.31 20.96
C LYS A 81 9.01 -0.31 21.71
N LYS A 82 8.56 0.85 22.20
CA LYS A 82 7.30 1.00 22.93
C LYS A 82 6.10 0.91 21.99
N GLN A 83 5.04 0.22 22.41
CA GLN A 83 3.76 0.25 21.71
C GLN A 83 3.14 1.65 21.78
N LEU A 84 2.70 2.16 20.64
CA LEU A 84 2.06 3.47 20.48
C LEU A 84 0.56 3.33 20.29
N GLN A 85 0.13 2.36 19.47
CA GLN A 85 -1.26 2.09 19.17
C GLN A 85 -1.43 0.64 18.70
N GLU A 86 -2.64 0.10 18.85
CA GLU A 86 -3.01 -1.15 18.20
C GLU A 86 -4.40 -1.06 17.58
N TRP A 87 -4.59 -1.89 16.56
CA TRP A 87 -5.86 -2.10 15.89
C TRP A 87 -6.15 -3.59 15.85
N ASN A 88 -7.38 -3.94 16.22
CA ASN A 88 -7.89 -5.30 16.20
C ASN A 88 -9.04 -5.36 15.18
N GLY A 89 -8.96 -6.30 14.25
CA GLY A 89 -10.04 -6.59 13.32
C GLY A 89 -11.29 -7.06 14.05
N SER A 90 -12.46 -6.72 13.53
CA SER A 90 -13.74 -7.20 14.03
C SER A 90 -14.13 -8.56 13.45
N GLU A 91 -13.65 -8.89 12.25
CA GLU A 91 -14.01 -10.09 11.51
C GLU A 91 -12.93 -11.17 11.57
N THR A 92 -13.36 -12.42 11.49
CA THR A 92 -12.47 -13.58 11.39
C THR A 92 -11.88 -13.65 9.98
N ILE A 93 -10.58 -13.90 9.89
CA ILE A 93 -9.88 -14.03 8.62
C ILE A 93 -10.13 -15.40 8.01
N ASP A 94 -10.43 -15.44 6.71
CA ASP A 94 -10.43 -16.69 5.94
C ASP A 94 -9.00 -17.21 5.78
N ARG A 95 -8.75 -18.43 6.26
CA ARG A 95 -7.44 -19.07 6.20
C ARG A 95 -7.21 -19.78 4.86
N GLU A 96 -8.22 -19.92 4.01
CA GLU A 96 -8.11 -20.53 2.68
C GLU A 96 -8.50 -19.52 1.59
N ILE A 97 -7.50 -18.87 1.00
CA ILE A 97 -7.72 -17.83 0.00
C ILE A 97 -7.70 -18.46 -1.39
N LYS A 98 -8.79 -18.30 -2.13
CA LYS A 98 -8.86 -18.64 -3.56
C LYS A 98 -8.37 -17.45 -4.38
N ILE A 99 -7.41 -17.71 -5.25
CA ILE A 99 -6.74 -16.73 -6.09
C ILE A 99 -7.05 -17.08 -7.54
N ASP A 100 -7.74 -16.19 -8.23
CA ASP A 100 -7.90 -16.28 -9.68
C ASP A 100 -6.59 -15.83 -10.36
N ARG A 101 -6.00 -16.70 -11.19
CA ARG A 101 -4.79 -16.43 -11.98
C ARG A 101 -5.10 -16.03 -13.43
N GLY A 102 -6.39 -15.92 -13.76
CA GLY A 102 -6.87 -15.79 -15.13
C GLY A 102 -6.92 -17.13 -15.85
N TYR A 103 -7.38 -17.11 -17.09
CA TYR A 103 -7.46 -18.30 -17.96
C TYR A 103 -8.29 -19.48 -17.38
N GLY A 104 -9.14 -19.21 -16.39
CA GLY A 104 -9.91 -20.23 -15.67
C GLY A 104 -9.12 -20.99 -14.59
N GLU A 105 -7.91 -20.54 -14.27
CA GLU A 105 -7.04 -21.14 -13.26
C GLU A 105 -7.32 -20.54 -11.87
N ILE A 106 -7.63 -21.40 -10.90
CA ILE A 106 -7.83 -21.02 -9.50
C ILE A 106 -6.77 -21.71 -8.66
N GLU A 107 -5.93 -20.91 -8.00
CA GLU A 107 -4.99 -21.34 -6.98
C GLU A 107 -5.63 -21.20 -5.59
N THR A 108 -5.25 -22.06 -4.66
CA THR A 108 -5.67 -21.97 -3.25
C THR A 108 -4.44 -21.81 -2.37
N MET A 109 -4.42 -20.74 -1.57
CA MET A 109 -3.34 -20.42 -0.63
C MET A 109 -3.83 -20.58 0.80
N ARG A 110 -3.02 -21.19 1.67
CA ARG A 110 -3.30 -21.25 3.11
C ARG A 110 -2.66 -20.08 3.83
N LEU A 111 -3.49 -19.15 4.29
CA LEU A 111 -3.01 -17.97 4.98
C LEU A 111 -2.40 -18.32 6.35
N SER A 112 -1.16 -17.92 6.52
CA SER A 112 -0.43 -18.05 7.79
C SER A 112 -0.02 -16.70 8.39
N ALA A 113 0.20 -15.69 7.54
CA ALA A 113 0.66 -14.37 7.93
C ALA A 113 0.26 -13.34 6.87
N PHE A 114 0.27 -12.07 7.22
CA PHE A 114 0.19 -10.98 6.24
C PHE A 114 1.17 -9.88 6.61
N HIS A 115 1.52 -9.04 5.65
CA HIS A 115 2.43 -7.91 5.82
C HIS A 115 2.10 -6.78 4.84
N PHE A 116 2.89 -5.71 4.84
CA PHE A 116 2.70 -4.57 3.94
C PHE A 116 3.90 -4.45 2.99
N GLU A 117 3.70 -4.37 1.68
CA GLU A 117 4.79 -4.15 0.70
C GLU A 117 5.22 -2.67 0.62
N SER A 118 5.46 -2.04 1.76
CA SER A 118 5.84 -0.62 1.86
C SER A 118 4.78 0.40 1.39
N ASP A 119 3.61 -0.05 0.91
CA ASP A 119 2.52 0.81 0.43
C ASP A 119 1.59 1.24 1.59
N ILE A 120 2.17 1.97 2.55
CA ILE A 120 1.49 2.51 3.73
C ILE A 120 1.36 4.02 3.55
N HIS A 121 0.13 4.51 3.38
CA HIS A 121 -0.14 5.93 3.28
C HIS A 121 -0.75 6.47 4.57
N LYS A 122 -0.15 7.53 5.10
CA LYS A 122 -0.71 8.29 6.22
C LYS A 122 -1.78 9.23 5.69
N THR A 123 -2.94 9.26 6.33
CA THR A 123 -4.06 10.17 6.07
C THR A 123 -4.29 11.10 7.27
N SER A 124 -5.24 12.03 7.19
CA SER A 124 -5.61 12.88 8.32
C SER A 124 -6.26 12.11 9.48
N TRP A 125 -6.89 10.97 9.16
CA TRP A 125 -7.65 10.13 10.11
C TRP A 125 -6.91 8.86 10.54
N GLY A 126 -5.77 8.55 9.90
CA GLY A 126 -4.89 7.46 10.30
C GLY A 126 -4.05 6.93 9.14
N PHE A 127 -4.28 5.69 8.71
CA PHE A 127 -3.49 5.05 7.66
C PHE A 127 -4.36 4.22 6.71
N VAL A 128 -3.92 4.12 5.46
CA VAL A 128 -4.44 3.17 4.47
C VAL A 128 -3.30 2.34 3.89
N MET A 129 -3.52 1.04 3.70
CA MET A 129 -2.50 0.11 3.21
C MET A 129 -3.12 -1.10 2.51
N ILE A 130 -2.32 -1.76 1.69
CA ILE A 130 -2.65 -3.03 1.04
C ILE A 130 -1.98 -4.17 1.82
N PRO A 131 -2.74 -5.12 2.40
CA PRO A 131 -2.15 -6.29 3.02
C PRO A 131 -1.76 -7.32 1.95
N TYR A 132 -0.58 -7.89 2.14
CA TYR A 132 -0.06 -9.01 1.36
C TYR A 132 -0.17 -10.27 2.19
N TYR A 133 -1.15 -11.09 1.85
CA TYR A 133 -1.45 -12.36 2.48
C TYR A 133 -0.46 -13.42 2.00
N THR A 134 0.07 -14.25 2.91
CA THR A 134 1.11 -15.22 2.57
C THR A 134 1.00 -16.55 3.33
N GLU A 135 1.47 -17.60 2.67
CA GLU A 135 1.69 -18.93 3.23
C GLU A 135 3.17 -19.10 3.61
N ARG A 136 3.46 -19.20 4.92
CA ARG A 136 4.79 -19.41 5.47
C ARG A 136 5.06 -20.91 5.51
N GLY A 137 5.86 -21.40 4.56
CA GLY A 137 6.49 -22.72 4.64
C GLY A 137 7.54 -22.80 5.76
N SER A 138 7.99 -24.02 6.07
CA SER A 138 8.96 -24.30 7.16
C SER A 138 10.36 -23.68 6.98
N ASN A 139 10.69 -23.17 5.79
CA ASN A 139 12.00 -22.60 5.44
C ASN A 139 12.02 -21.07 5.40
N TRP A 140 11.04 -20.38 5.98
CA TRP A 140 11.04 -18.92 6.07
C TRP A 140 12.19 -18.43 6.96
N GLY A 141 13.28 -17.98 6.33
CA GLY A 141 14.32 -17.21 6.97
C GLY A 141 13.83 -15.81 7.32
N ILE A 142 14.24 -15.30 8.48
CA ILE A 142 14.01 -13.91 8.87
C ILE A 142 14.88 -13.02 7.97
N GLY A 143 14.28 -12.41 6.96
CA GLY A 143 14.92 -11.42 6.10
C GLY A 143 14.90 -11.75 4.62
N MET A 144 13.92 -11.14 3.91
CA MET A 144 13.89 -10.83 2.47
C MET A 144 13.71 -11.94 1.42
N LEU A 145 12.91 -11.56 0.40
CA LEU A 145 12.74 -12.05 -0.98
C LEU A 145 11.87 -13.31 -1.22
N GLU A 146 10.69 -13.03 -1.80
CA GLU A 146 9.93 -13.89 -2.73
C GLU A 146 9.43 -15.25 -2.23
N ALA A 147 8.64 -15.26 -1.16
CA ALA A 147 7.53 -16.21 -1.10
C ALA A 147 6.27 -15.42 -1.45
N GLY A 148 5.69 -15.73 -2.62
CA GLY A 148 4.57 -15.01 -3.23
C GLY A 148 3.50 -14.60 -2.21
N GLY A 149 3.30 -13.29 -2.07
CA GLY A 149 2.18 -12.72 -1.36
C GLY A 149 1.03 -12.47 -2.34
N TYR A 150 -0.20 -12.59 -1.88
CA TYR A 150 -1.37 -12.17 -2.64
C TYR A 150 -1.90 -10.86 -2.07
N ALA A 151 -1.82 -9.80 -2.88
CA ALA A 151 -2.43 -8.51 -2.58
C ALA A 151 -3.95 -8.65 -2.69
N ARG A 152 -4.64 -8.40 -1.58
CA ARG A 152 -6.10 -8.41 -1.53
C ARG A 152 -6.55 -7.43 -0.45
N ASP A 153 -7.73 -6.86 -0.63
CA ASP A 153 -8.35 -5.93 0.30
C ASP A 153 -7.57 -4.61 0.46
N ILE A 154 -8.22 -3.65 1.08
CA ILE A 154 -7.61 -2.41 1.59
C ILE A 154 -7.89 -2.36 3.09
N LEU A 155 -6.85 -2.11 3.89
CA LEU A 155 -7.01 -1.87 5.32
C LEU A 155 -7.02 -0.37 5.58
N LEU A 156 -8.09 0.11 6.24
CA LEU A 156 -8.19 1.47 6.73
C LEU A 156 -8.06 1.44 8.26
N LEU A 157 -7.02 2.10 8.77
CA LEU A 157 -6.81 2.35 10.18
C LEU A 157 -7.32 3.76 10.49
N ASN A 158 -8.51 3.88 11.04
CA ASN A 158 -9.16 5.16 11.33
C ASN A 158 -9.46 5.29 12.82
N GLY A 159 -8.76 6.20 13.50
CA GLY A 159 -8.76 6.25 14.96
C GLY A 159 -8.36 4.88 15.51
N ASP A 160 -9.24 4.25 16.31
CA ASP A 160 -9.01 2.91 16.88
C ASP A 160 -9.65 1.76 16.06
N LYS A 161 -10.19 2.06 14.87
CA LYS A 161 -10.89 1.09 14.03
C LYS A 161 -9.97 0.52 12.96
N LEU A 162 -10.00 -0.80 12.81
CA LEU A 162 -9.51 -1.51 11.63
C LEU A 162 -10.72 -1.83 10.73
N ILE A 163 -10.71 -1.32 9.52
CA ILE A 163 -11.74 -1.61 8.52
C ILE A 163 -11.08 -2.36 7.37
N VAL A 164 -11.64 -3.51 7.00
CA VAL A 164 -11.22 -4.30 5.84
C VAL A 164 -12.22 -3.98 4.71
N TYR A 165 -11.73 -3.41 3.61
CA TYR A 165 -12.53 -3.20 2.42
C TYR A 165 -12.11 -4.22 1.35
N PRO A 166 -12.96 -5.20 1.00
CA PRO A 166 -12.55 -6.30 0.16
C PRO A 166 -12.37 -5.87 -1.29
N LEU A 167 -11.20 -6.18 -1.87
CA LEU A 167 -10.85 -5.92 -3.26
C LEU A 167 -9.88 -6.98 -3.80
N ASN A 168 -10.02 -7.32 -5.07
CA ASN A 168 -9.08 -8.17 -5.78
C ASN A 168 -8.03 -7.31 -6.49
N ASN A 169 -6.76 -7.73 -6.42
CA ASN A 169 -5.63 -7.01 -7.02
C ASN A 169 -5.70 -5.48 -6.75
N PRO A 170 -5.77 -5.08 -5.47
CA PRO A 170 -6.04 -3.70 -5.10
C PRO A 170 -4.88 -2.76 -5.46
N GLY A 171 -5.20 -1.47 -5.61
CA GLY A 171 -4.22 -0.38 -5.67
C GLY A 171 -4.73 0.85 -4.93
N ILE A 172 -3.83 1.61 -4.31
CA ILE A 172 -4.16 2.93 -3.73
C ILE A 172 -3.76 4.00 -4.74
N VAL A 173 -4.77 4.64 -5.35
CA VAL A 173 -4.56 5.57 -6.47
C VAL A 173 -4.33 7.00 -5.96
N GLN A 174 -5.18 7.45 -5.04
CA GLN A 174 -5.05 8.74 -4.37
C GLN A 174 -5.33 8.56 -2.87
N PRO A 175 -4.31 8.55 -2.00
CA PRO A 175 -4.51 8.41 -0.55
C PRO A 175 -5.10 9.68 0.09
N HIS A 176 -5.19 10.77 -0.67
CA HIS A 176 -5.79 12.03 -0.25
C HIS A 176 -6.74 12.51 -1.35
N TRP A 177 -8.04 12.42 -1.10
CA TRP A 177 -9.10 12.87 -2.01
C TRP A 177 -10.07 13.82 -1.31
N PHE A 178 -11.15 14.17 -1.99
CA PHE A 178 -12.15 15.12 -1.52
C PHE A 178 -12.77 14.71 -0.18
N GLN A 179 -12.86 15.64 0.76
CA GLN A 179 -13.42 15.40 2.11
C GLN A 179 -12.78 14.19 2.81
N GLU A 180 -11.45 14.11 2.77
CA GLU A 180 -10.64 13.06 3.42
C GLU A 180 -10.91 11.64 2.91
N SER A 181 -11.65 11.50 1.80
CA SER A 181 -11.82 10.21 1.13
C SER A 181 -10.51 9.76 0.48
N ILE A 182 -10.50 8.54 -0.02
CA ILE A 182 -9.41 7.97 -0.80
C ILE A 182 -9.95 7.43 -2.12
N VAL A 183 -9.06 7.27 -3.10
CA VAL A 183 -9.35 6.56 -4.35
C VAL A 183 -8.55 5.28 -4.37
N VAL A 184 -9.24 4.17 -4.54
CA VAL A 184 -8.66 2.84 -4.69
C VAL A 184 -9.00 2.29 -6.07
N SER A 185 -8.22 1.30 -6.51
CA SER A 185 -8.47 0.56 -7.73
C SER A 185 -8.51 -0.94 -7.49
N SER A 186 -9.17 -1.66 -8.38
CA SER A 186 -9.13 -3.12 -8.45
C SER A 186 -9.21 -3.58 -9.89
N TYR A 187 -8.77 -4.80 -10.17
CA TYR A 187 -9.04 -5.45 -11.45
C TYR A 187 -9.22 -6.95 -11.26
N GLU A 188 -9.98 -7.55 -12.17
CA GLU A 188 -10.19 -8.98 -12.26
C GLU A 188 -9.62 -9.51 -13.59
N TYR A 189 -9.04 -10.71 -13.56
CA TYR A 189 -8.53 -11.33 -14.78
C TYR A 189 -9.69 -11.64 -15.73
N GLY A 190 -9.57 -11.19 -16.99
CA GLY A 190 -10.64 -11.33 -17.98
C GLY A 190 -11.77 -10.30 -17.87
N GLY A 191 -11.66 -9.34 -16.93
CA GLY A 191 -12.57 -8.20 -16.82
C GLY A 191 -12.33 -7.11 -17.87
N GLU A 192 -13.19 -6.10 -17.91
CA GLU A 192 -13.17 -5.00 -18.90
C GLU A 192 -12.13 -3.91 -18.62
N GLY A 193 -11.37 -4.00 -17.53
CA GLY A 193 -10.33 -3.03 -17.20
C GLY A 193 -10.04 -2.94 -15.71
N ILE A 194 -9.61 -1.75 -15.27
CA ILE A 194 -9.37 -1.41 -13.88
C ILE A 194 -10.56 -0.58 -13.40
N ASP A 195 -11.18 -1.00 -12.30
CA ASP A 195 -12.22 -0.24 -11.61
C ASP A 195 -11.59 0.76 -10.65
N TYR A 196 -12.21 1.93 -10.51
CA TYR A 196 -11.79 2.97 -9.56
C TYR A 196 -12.95 3.30 -8.62
N THR A 197 -12.69 3.32 -7.32
CA THR A 197 -13.73 3.55 -6.31
C THR A 197 -13.27 4.58 -5.29
N VAL A 198 -14.15 5.51 -4.95
CA VAL A 198 -13.95 6.47 -3.86
C VAL A 198 -14.48 5.88 -2.57
N LEU A 199 -13.62 5.80 -1.55
CA LEU A 199 -13.98 5.33 -0.20
C LEU A 199 -13.89 6.47 0.80
N SER A 200 -14.91 6.62 1.63
CA SER A 200 -14.88 7.53 2.77
C SER A 200 -13.95 7.00 3.88
N PRO A 201 -13.57 7.85 4.86
CA PRO A 201 -12.75 7.42 6.01
C PRO A 201 -13.33 6.24 6.82
N ASP A 202 -14.65 6.07 6.81
CA ASP A 202 -15.34 4.95 7.48
C ASP A 202 -15.51 3.71 6.57
N GLY A 203 -14.79 3.67 5.44
CA GLY A 203 -14.74 2.52 4.53
C GLY A 203 -16.02 2.32 3.72
N LYS A 204 -16.88 3.34 3.60
CA LYS A 204 -18.07 3.26 2.75
C LYS A 204 -17.73 3.67 1.33
N LYS A 205 -18.28 2.92 0.38
CA LYS A 205 -18.26 3.32 -1.02
C LYS A 205 -19.06 4.60 -1.22
N VAL A 206 -18.44 5.60 -1.83
CA VAL A 206 -19.06 6.88 -2.17
C VAL A 206 -19.50 6.90 -3.63
N VAL A 207 -18.57 6.64 -4.56
CA VAL A 207 -18.83 6.66 -6.00
C VAL A 207 -17.80 5.80 -6.75
N ASP A 208 -18.21 5.23 -7.89
CA ASP A 208 -17.31 4.57 -8.84
C ASP A 208 -16.89 5.55 -9.94
N MET A 209 -15.64 5.44 -10.38
CA MET A 209 -15.07 6.27 -11.44
C MET A 209 -14.67 5.41 -12.64
N LYS A 210 -14.87 5.96 -13.84
CA LYS A 210 -14.52 5.32 -15.11
C LYS A 210 -13.07 5.53 -15.52
N ASP A 211 -12.40 6.50 -14.92
CA ASP A 211 -11.01 6.83 -15.25
C ASP A 211 -10.19 7.12 -13.98
N ARG A 212 -8.88 6.92 -14.10
CA ARG A 212 -7.91 7.12 -13.04
C ARG A 212 -7.72 8.61 -12.76
N PRO A 213 -7.95 9.09 -11.53
CA PRO A 213 -7.51 10.44 -11.15
C PRO A 213 -5.98 10.49 -11.11
N GLN A 214 -5.41 11.11 -12.13
CA GLN A 214 -3.98 11.31 -12.27
C GLN A 214 -3.70 12.67 -12.92
N ASN A 215 -2.60 13.27 -12.50
CA ASN A 215 -2.07 14.47 -13.12
C ASN A 215 -1.20 14.05 -14.32
N TRP A 216 -1.30 14.78 -15.43
CA TRP A 216 -0.62 14.42 -16.69
C TRP A 216 0.70 15.15 -16.86
N LEU A 217 1.07 16.01 -15.91
CA LEU A 217 2.39 16.58 -15.81
C LEU A 217 3.29 15.60 -15.05
N VAL A 218 4.34 15.09 -15.69
CA VAL A 218 5.20 14.01 -15.14
C VAL A 218 5.79 14.37 -13.76
N GLU A 219 6.06 15.65 -13.53
CA GLU A 219 6.66 16.18 -12.32
C GLU A 219 5.71 16.23 -11.10
N GLU A 220 4.40 16.13 -11.31
CA GLU A 220 3.38 16.14 -10.24
C GLU A 220 2.41 14.98 -10.44
N LYS A 221 2.39 14.02 -9.52
CA LYS A 221 1.51 12.84 -9.64
C LYS A 221 0.13 13.09 -9.03
N ASN A 222 0.05 13.98 -8.05
CA ASN A 222 -1.18 14.24 -7.34
C ASN A 222 -2.04 15.22 -8.14
N ILE A 223 -3.34 14.93 -8.14
CA ILE A 223 -4.34 15.83 -8.69
C ILE A 223 -5.09 16.49 -7.54
N PHE A 224 -5.55 17.72 -7.75
CA PHE A 224 -6.21 18.48 -6.70
C PHE A 224 -7.73 18.24 -6.73
N PRO A 225 -8.31 17.56 -5.73
CA PRO A 225 -9.72 17.18 -5.76
C PRO A 225 -10.65 18.39 -5.59
N VAL A 226 -11.69 18.48 -6.42
CA VAL A 226 -12.73 19.53 -6.36
C VAL A 226 -14.04 18.98 -5.80
N SER A 227 -14.36 17.72 -6.11
CA SER A 227 -15.50 16.98 -5.59
C SER A 227 -15.13 15.50 -5.48
N TYR A 228 -16.07 14.63 -5.12
CA TYR A 228 -15.83 13.18 -5.17
C TYR A 228 -15.52 12.67 -6.58
N THR A 229 -16.00 13.35 -7.63
CA THR A 229 -15.86 12.91 -9.03
C THR A 229 -14.88 13.75 -9.84
N ASP A 230 -14.49 14.93 -9.36
CA ASP A 230 -13.77 15.91 -10.14
C ASP A 230 -12.42 16.24 -9.52
N GLY A 231 -11.42 16.42 -10.38
CA GLY A 231 -10.10 16.89 -9.99
C GLY A 231 -9.55 17.90 -10.98
N ILE A 232 -8.71 18.81 -10.46
CA ILE A 232 -7.93 19.76 -11.25
C ILE A 232 -6.50 19.29 -11.32
N GLY A 233 -5.99 19.13 -12.54
CA GLY A 233 -4.62 18.73 -12.81
C GLY A 233 -3.93 19.69 -13.77
N LEU A 234 -2.66 19.42 -14.02
CA LEU A 234 -1.90 20.08 -15.06
C LEU A 234 -1.49 19.06 -16.12
N ARG A 235 -1.25 19.52 -17.34
CA ARG A 235 -0.69 18.68 -18.37
C ARG A 235 0.30 19.45 -19.19
N ASP A 236 1.32 18.75 -19.64
CA ASP A 236 2.11 19.24 -20.75
C ASP A 236 1.40 18.99 -22.07
N TRP A 237 1.77 19.80 -23.05
CA TRP A 237 1.32 19.72 -24.42
C TRP A 237 2.50 20.04 -25.33
N ARG A 238 2.67 19.22 -26.38
CA ARG A 238 3.79 19.34 -27.35
C ARG A 238 5.17 19.36 -26.68
N ARG A 239 5.38 18.54 -25.64
CA ARG A 239 6.69 18.44 -25.00
C ARG A 239 7.71 17.76 -25.94
N ASP A 240 8.74 18.49 -26.30
CA ASP A 240 9.96 18.02 -26.95
C ASP A 240 11.20 18.64 -26.27
N ALA A 241 12.39 18.52 -26.86
CA ALA A 241 13.62 19.06 -26.26
C ALA A 241 13.65 20.60 -26.19
N GLU A 242 12.91 21.28 -27.06
CA GLU A 242 12.95 22.73 -27.25
C GLU A 242 11.71 23.43 -26.69
N ARG A 243 10.57 22.74 -26.67
CA ARG A 243 9.27 23.31 -26.36
C ARG A 243 8.43 22.43 -25.44
N CYS A 244 7.65 23.07 -24.59
CA CYS A 244 6.54 22.53 -23.84
C CYS A 244 5.54 23.66 -23.56
N ASP A 245 4.24 23.35 -23.68
CA ASP A 245 3.16 24.24 -23.27
C ASP A 245 2.46 23.63 -22.05
N ILE A 246 2.23 24.41 -20.99
CA ILE A 246 1.52 23.94 -19.80
C ILE A 246 0.07 24.40 -19.81
N ARG A 247 -0.83 23.47 -19.50
CA ARG A 247 -2.27 23.73 -19.38
C ARG A 247 -2.78 23.23 -18.03
N ILE A 248 -3.76 23.92 -17.49
CA ILE A 248 -4.53 23.47 -16.33
C ILE A 248 -5.88 22.93 -16.84
N TYR A 249 -6.36 21.86 -16.25
CA TYR A 249 -7.63 21.24 -16.65
C TYR A 249 -8.44 20.80 -15.44
N ARG A 250 -9.73 20.63 -15.63
CA ARG A 250 -10.63 19.91 -14.73
C ARG A 250 -11.23 18.73 -15.47
N ASN A 251 -11.13 17.54 -14.90
CA ASN A 251 -11.79 16.34 -15.40
C ASN A 251 -12.86 15.87 -14.42
N ASN A 252 -13.93 15.28 -14.97
CA ASN A 252 -14.87 14.46 -14.23
C ASN A 252 -14.58 12.98 -14.50
N TYR A 253 -14.09 12.29 -13.48
CA TYR A 253 -13.64 10.91 -13.54
C TYR A 253 -14.79 9.90 -13.49
N ALA A 254 -15.98 10.29 -13.03
CA ALA A 254 -17.16 9.43 -13.06
C ALA A 254 -17.69 9.21 -14.49
N ILE A 255 -17.47 10.18 -15.39
CA ILE A 255 -17.87 10.08 -16.79
C ILE A 255 -16.70 10.02 -17.78
N SER A 256 -15.46 10.20 -17.32
CA SER A 256 -14.24 10.25 -18.14
C SER A 256 -14.27 11.38 -19.18
N GLU A 257 -14.66 12.58 -18.74
CA GLU A 257 -14.73 13.76 -19.60
C GLU A 257 -13.96 14.95 -19.02
N THR A 258 -13.31 15.71 -19.89
CA THR A 258 -12.72 17.01 -19.55
C THR A 258 -13.80 18.06 -19.47
N VAL A 259 -13.98 18.66 -18.29
CA VAL A 259 -14.95 19.74 -18.04
C VAL A 259 -14.47 21.03 -18.71
N TRP A 260 -13.20 21.38 -18.48
CA TRP A 260 -12.52 22.48 -19.16
C TRP A 260 -11.01 22.27 -19.15
N GLU A 261 -10.32 22.91 -20.08
CA GLU A 261 -8.87 22.97 -20.16
C GLU A 261 -8.46 24.38 -20.60
N THR A 262 -7.50 24.99 -19.92
CA THR A 262 -7.06 26.37 -20.16
C THR A 262 -5.53 26.44 -20.21
N PRO A 263 -4.95 27.00 -21.29
CA PRO A 263 -3.51 27.24 -21.35
C PRO A 263 -3.09 28.30 -20.33
N ILE A 264 -1.91 28.13 -19.71
CA ILE A 264 -1.32 29.12 -18.81
C ILE A 264 -0.41 30.02 -19.66
N PRO A 265 -0.77 31.29 -19.94
CA PRO A 265 -0.08 32.14 -20.92
C PRO A 265 1.44 32.24 -20.73
N SER A 266 1.89 32.46 -19.49
CA SER A 266 3.31 32.58 -19.16
C SER A 266 4.09 31.27 -19.22
N LEU A 267 3.41 30.14 -19.39
CA LEU A 267 4.00 28.79 -19.50
C LEU A 267 3.76 28.17 -20.89
N LEU A 268 3.54 28.99 -21.90
CA LEU A 268 3.56 28.57 -23.30
C LEU A 268 4.98 28.67 -23.86
N ASN A 269 5.37 27.69 -24.67
CA ASN A 269 6.64 27.65 -25.37
C ASN A 269 7.87 27.75 -24.44
N ILE A 270 7.80 27.11 -23.27
CA ILE A 270 8.95 26.96 -22.36
C ILE A 270 9.81 25.75 -22.76
N LYS A 271 11.02 25.61 -22.21
CA LYS A 271 11.89 24.46 -22.52
C LYS A 271 11.25 23.16 -22.00
N GLY A 272 11.20 22.12 -22.82
CA GLY A 272 10.52 20.87 -22.44
C GLY A 272 11.28 20.01 -21.43
N ASP A 273 12.54 20.34 -21.13
CA ASP A 273 13.32 19.73 -20.06
C ASP A 273 13.29 20.52 -18.74
N ALA A 274 12.45 21.55 -18.65
CA ALA A 274 12.23 22.32 -17.42
C ALA A 274 11.52 21.46 -16.36
N ARG A 275 11.84 21.74 -15.09
CA ARG A 275 11.17 21.14 -13.93
C ARG A 275 10.14 22.09 -13.37
N PHE A 276 9.00 21.54 -12.95
CA PHE A 276 7.89 22.27 -12.36
C PHE A 276 7.72 21.88 -10.89
N ASN A 277 7.45 22.86 -10.06
CA ASN A 277 6.92 22.65 -8.72
C ASN A 277 5.62 23.45 -8.60
N ILE A 278 4.52 22.75 -8.33
CA ILE A 278 3.19 23.33 -8.26
C ILE A 278 2.79 23.44 -6.80
N THR A 279 2.23 24.59 -6.42
CA THR A 279 1.68 24.80 -5.09
C THR A 279 0.31 25.43 -5.19
N VAL A 280 -0.70 24.81 -4.58
CA VAL A 280 -1.99 25.46 -4.34
C VAL A 280 -1.83 26.37 -3.14
N LEU A 281 -1.96 27.67 -3.35
CA LEU A 281 -1.82 28.68 -2.30
C LEU A 281 -3.11 28.88 -1.52
N GLU A 282 -4.25 28.94 -2.23
CA GLU A 282 -5.56 29.22 -1.65
C GLU A 282 -6.64 28.43 -2.43
N GLN A 283 -7.54 27.75 -1.70
CA GLN A 283 -8.70 27.05 -2.27
C GLN A 283 -9.99 27.78 -1.87
N GLY A 284 -10.34 28.83 -2.63
CA GLY A 284 -11.58 29.57 -2.45
C GLY A 284 -12.76 28.95 -3.20
N ASN A 285 -13.96 29.52 -3.03
CA ASN A 285 -15.14 29.15 -3.80
C ASN A 285 -15.61 30.36 -4.63
N PRO A 286 -15.50 30.35 -5.98
CA PRO A 286 -14.95 29.30 -6.86
C PRO A 286 -13.48 29.52 -7.28
N ILE A 287 -12.80 30.52 -6.72
CA ILE A 287 -11.47 30.94 -7.19
C ILE A 287 -10.37 30.25 -6.40
N TRP A 288 -9.49 29.52 -7.09
CA TRP A 288 -8.28 28.93 -6.52
C TRP A 288 -7.05 29.67 -7.00
N LYS A 289 -6.03 29.75 -6.14
CA LYS A 289 -4.78 30.45 -6.42
C LYS A 289 -3.62 29.46 -6.43
N TYR A 290 -2.78 29.57 -7.45
CA TYR A 290 -1.66 28.67 -7.70
C TYR A 290 -0.36 29.45 -7.80
N ARG A 291 0.73 28.77 -7.44
CA ARG A 291 2.10 29.13 -7.77
C ARG A 291 2.73 27.98 -8.54
N ILE A 292 3.40 28.28 -9.64
CA ILE A 292 4.27 27.33 -10.35
C ILE A 292 5.68 27.91 -10.38
N ASP A 293 6.61 27.18 -9.79
CA ASP A 293 8.04 27.47 -9.87
C ASP A 293 8.67 26.61 -10.97
N VAL A 294 9.25 27.25 -11.99
CA VAL A 294 9.90 26.61 -13.14
C VAL A 294 11.41 26.75 -12.98
N THR A 295 12.13 25.63 -13.15
CA THR A 295 13.59 25.61 -13.18
C THR A 295 14.10 24.96 -14.46
N ASN A 296 14.82 25.73 -15.28
CA ASN A 296 15.44 25.25 -16.51
C ASN A 296 16.78 24.56 -16.22
N ARG A 297 17.29 23.76 -17.18
CA ARG A 297 18.60 23.08 -17.04
C ARG A 297 19.79 24.02 -16.90
N ASP A 298 19.71 25.22 -17.48
CA ASP A 298 20.74 26.26 -17.32
C ASP A 298 20.72 26.94 -15.94
N GLY A 299 19.77 26.55 -15.07
CA GLY A 299 19.60 27.11 -13.72
C GLY A 299 18.75 28.37 -13.67
N SER A 300 18.30 28.90 -14.80
CA SER A 300 17.34 30.01 -14.82
C SER A 300 16.00 29.59 -14.22
N LYS A 301 15.35 30.53 -13.53
CA LYS A 301 14.11 30.30 -12.80
C LYS A 301 13.05 31.28 -13.24
N GLN A 302 11.81 30.80 -13.29
CA GLN A 302 10.61 31.61 -13.51
C GLN A 302 9.59 31.19 -12.47
N GLN A 303 8.81 32.15 -11.98
CA GLN A 303 7.67 31.90 -11.12
C GLN A 303 6.42 32.46 -11.79
N VAL A 304 5.34 31.69 -11.78
CA VAL A 304 4.03 32.10 -12.28
C VAL A 304 3.02 31.99 -11.16
N LEU A 305 2.33 33.09 -10.91
CA LEU A 305 1.20 33.17 -9.99
C LEU A 305 -0.06 33.37 -10.81
N PHE A 306 -1.09 32.58 -10.56
CA PHE A 306 -2.37 32.75 -11.23
C PHE A 306 -3.52 32.31 -10.34
N THR A 307 -4.70 32.82 -10.68
CA THR A 307 -5.97 32.30 -10.19
C THR A 307 -6.71 31.56 -11.30
N VAL A 308 -7.52 30.59 -10.92
CA VAL A 308 -8.46 29.91 -11.82
C VAL A 308 -9.82 29.82 -11.15
N ASN A 309 -10.88 30.08 -11.91
CA ASN A 309 -12.24 29.76 -11.51
C ASN A 309 -12.47 28.26 -11.77
N VAL A 310 -12.66 27.48 -10.71
CA VAL A 310 -12.74 26.01 -10.80
C VAL A 310 -13.96 25.51 -11.57
N GLU A 311 -15.01 26.32 -11.70
CA GLU A 311 -16.23 25.97 -12.42
C GLU A 311 -16.10 26.22 -13.92
N THR A 312 -15.42 27.31 -14.32
CA THR A 312 -15.39 27.78 -15.71
C THR A 312 -14.04 27.62 -16.41
N GLY A 313 -12.96 27.40 -15.67
CA GLY A 313 -11.59 27.40 -16.19
C GLY A 313 -11.02 28.80 -16.46
N ALA A 314 -11.77 29.87 -16.20
CA ALA A 314 -11.28 31.23 -16.41
C ALA A 314 -10.02 31.50 -15.56
N LEU A 315 -8.91 31.80 -16.23
CA LEU A 315 -7.59 31.97 -15.63
C LEU A 315 -7.15 33.44 -15.66
N THR A 316 -6.52 33.90 -14.59
CA THR A 316 -5.92 35.25 -14.49
C THR A 316 -4.57 35.17 -13.80
N GLU A 317 -3.49 35.51 -14.52
CA GLU A 317 -2.14 35.64 -13.94
C GLU A 317 -2.04 36.93 -13.10
N ILE A 318 -1.25 36.89 -12.02
CA ILE A 318 -1.18 37.93 -10.97
C ILE A 318 0.20 38.55 -10.90
#